data_AF-A0A9W4W326-F1
#
_entry.id   AF-A0A9W4W326-F1
#
_cell.length_a   1.000
_cell.length_b   1.000
_cell.length_c   1.000
_cell.angle_alpha   90.00
_cell.angle_beta   90.00
_cell.angle_gamma   90.00
#
_symmetry.space_group_name_H-M   'P 1'
#
loop_
_entity.id
_entity.type
_entity.pdbx_description
1 polymer ?
#
loop_
_entity_poly.entity_id
_entity_poly.type
_entity_poly.pdbx_seq_one_letter_code
_entity_poly.pdbx_strand_id
1 'polypeptide(L)'
;MAQACQKCKKDITDEAAECDRCDVKYCSKSCQNLHWKNHKKSCAWTRTANPSEPPRYTTYGRAPPSSSTAWNPSRPTPSRGLEAPIMNAFTNLEKRTFLHNRPEKDVYKILIDCYRLRMEDDAKIVGIMEPDSIYASRSSDGKAGFRRYLETARRSVNGKLLPPWWNDEKQQECEVMAADVSGWSSLKTKLSKADVIQHYGDDHFPMQLHV
;
A
#
# COMPACT_ATOMS: atom_id res chain seq x y z
N MET A 1 -28.91 -29.68 3.32
CA MET A 1 -29.38 -28.32 2.98
C MET A 1 -28.37 -27.72 2.02
N ALA A 2 -28.79 -27.31 0.82
CA ALA A 2 -27.87 -26.67 -0.14
C ALA A 2 -27.39 -25.34 0.44
N GLN A 3 -26.07 -25.15 0.52
CA GLN A 3 -25.51 -23.87 0.95
C GLN A 3 -25.42 -22.96 -0.26
N ALA A 4 -26.05 -21.80 -0.20
CA ALA A 4 -26.05 -20.83 -1.29
C ALA A 4 -24.87 -19.85 -1.16
N CYS A 5 -24.22 -19.54 -2.28
CA CYS A 5 -23.14 -18.56 -2.34
C CYS A 5 -23.63 -17.17 -1.94
N GLN A 6 -22.98 -16.53 -0.97
CA GLN A 6 -23.43 -15.21 -0.49
C GLN A 6 -23.36 -14.11 -1.55
N LYS A 7 -22.52 -14.26 -2.58
CA LYS A 7 -22.40 -13.27 -3.66
C LYS A 7 -23.43 -13.45 -4.77
N CYS A 8 -23.50 -14.64 -5.36
CA CYS A 8 -24.28 -14.91 -6.57
C CYS A 8 -25.57 -15.70 -6.31
N LYS A 9 -25.82 -16.09 -5.05
CA LYS A 9 -27.00 -16.83 -4.58
C LYS A 9 -27.26 -18.18 -5.27
N LYS A 10 -26.31 -18.66 -6.08
CA LYS A 10 -26.32 -20.02 -6.64
C LYS A 10 -25.97 -21.05 -5.58
N ASP A 11 -26.53 -22.25 -5.72
CA ASP A 11 -26.18 -23.41 -4.91
C ASP A 11 -24.71 -23.80 -5.11
N ILE A 12 -24.06 -24.20 -4.03
CA ILE A 12 -22.66 -24.63 -4.04
C ILE A 12 -22.61 -26.14 -4.27
N THR A 13 -22.08 -26.56 -5.42
CA THR A 13 -22.03 -27.95 -5.88
C THR A 13 -20.61 -28.53 -5.75
N ASP A 14 -20.07 -28.56 -4.52
CA ASP A 14 -18.97 -29.44 -4.09
C ASP A 14 -17.52 -28.92 -4.01
N GLU A 15 -17.22 -27.67 -4.38
CA GLU A 15 -15.94 -27.01 -4.01
C GLU A 15 -16.16 -25.59 -3.50
N ALA A 16 -16.67 -25.49 -2.26
CA ALA A 16 -16.95 -24.21 -1.62
C ALA A 16 -15.65 -23.51 -1.18
N ALA A 17 -15.39 -22.30 -1.67
CA ALA A 17 -14.42 -21.41 -1.05
C ALA A 17 -15.03 -20.85 0.25
N GLU A 18 -14.49 -21.22 1.40
CA GLU A 18 -14.90 -20.66 2.69
C GLU A 18 -14.03 -19.47 3.12
N CYS A 19 -14.60 -18.62 3.97
CA CYS A 19 -13.84 -17.56 4.59
C CYS A 19 -13.00 -18.13 5.73
N ASP A 20 -11.70 -17.82 5.74
CA ASP A 20 -10.75 -18.34 6.74
C ASP A 20 -11.04 -17.82 8.17
N ARG A 21 -11.91 -16.82 8.31
CA ARG A 21 -12.20 -16.13 9.58
C ARG A 21 -13.62 -16.33 10.11
N CYS A 22 -14.53 -16.85 9.30
CA CYS A 22 -15.95 -17.04 9.66
C CYS A 22 -16.62 -18.09 8.75
N ASP A 23 -17.86 -18.48 9.04
CA ASP A 23 -18.53 -19.59 8.34
C ASP A 23 -19.21 -19.21 7.02
N VAL A 24 -18.87 -18.06 6.43
CA VAL A 24 -19.44 -17.63 5.15
C VAL A 24 -18.79 -18.39 3.98
N LYS A 25 -19.62 -18.97 3.12
CA LYS A 25 -19.20 -19.78 1.97
C LYS A 25 -19.55 -19.17 0.62
N TYR A 26 -18.72 -19.49 -0.37
CA TYR A 26 -18.80 -19.01 -1.74
C TYR A 26 -18.60 -20.17 -2.72
N CYS A 27 -19.21 -20.09 -3.91
CA CYS A 27 -18.97 -21.06 -4.97
C CYS A 27 -17.58 -20.93 -5.61
N SER A 28 -16.84 -19.84 -5.34
CA SER A 28 -15.47 -19.63 -5.81
C SER A 28 -14.78 -18.49 -5.04
N LYS A 29 -13.43 -18.48 -5.05
CA LYS A 29 -12.61 -17.40 -4.47
C LYS A 29 -12.91 -16.04 -5.13
N SER A 30 -13.29 -16.03 -6.40
CA SER A 30 -13.74 -14.83 -7.12
C SER A 30 -15.01 -14.22 -6.48
N CYS A 31 -15.98 -15.06 -6.13
CA CYS A 31 -17.19 -14.61 -5.43
C CYS A 31 -16.89 -14.07 -4.02
N GLN A 32 -15.92 -14.64 -3.31
CA GLN A 32 -15.45 -14.13 -2.02
C GLN A 32 -14.88 -12.71 -2.17
N ASN A 33 -13.97 -12.49 -3.12
CA ASN A 33 -13.33 -11.19 -3.37
C ASN A 33 -14.35 -10.11 -3.78
N LEU A 34 -15.32 -10.45 -4.62
CA LEU A 34 -16.38 -9.52 -5.04
C LEU A 34 -17.35 -9.18 -3.91
N HIS A 35 -17.59 -10.11 -2.98
CA HIS A 35 -18.43 -9.86 -1.80
C HIS A 35 -17.68 -9.15 -0.67
N TRP A 36 -16.35 -9.12 -0.70
CA TRP A 36 -15.48 -8.62 0.38
C TRP A 36 -15.88 -7.23 0.90
N LYS A 37 -16.26 -6.29 0.02
CA LYS A 37 -16.66 -4.92 0.43
C LYS A 37 -17.83 -4.90 1.41
N ASN A 38 -18.77 -5.84 1.28
CA ASN A 38 -19.94 -5.99 2.15
C ASN A 38 -19.64 -6.99 3.28
N HIS A 39 -18.99 -8.10 2.94
CA HIS A 39 -18.64 -9.15 3.89
C HIS A 39 -17.75 -8.67 5.03
N LYS A 40 -16.73 -7.84 4.75
CA LYS A 40 -15.75 -7.40 5.76
C LYS A 40 -16.37 -6.68 6.96
N LYS A 41 -17.57 -6.12 6.80
CA LYS A 41 -18.31 -5.43 7.87
C LYS A 41 -18.98 -6.40 8.83
N SER A 42 -19.33 -7.61 8.36
CA SER A 42 -20.00 -8.66 9.14
C SER A 42 -19.13 -9.91 9.36
N CYS A 43 -17.91 -9.92 8.83
CA CYS A 43 -16.94 -10.98 9.05
C CYS A 43 -16.40 -10.88 10.48
N ALA A 44 -17.11 -11.50 11.42
CA ALA A 44 -16.70 -11.59 12.81
C ALA A 44 -15.49 -12.52 12.95
N TRP A 45 -14.51 -12.11 13.75
CA TRP A 45 -13.33 -12.87 14.10
C TRP A 45 -13.70 -13.92 15.15
N THR A 46 -14.29 -15.03 14.74
CA THR A 46 -14.53 -16.14 15.66
C THR A 46 -14.40 -17.46 14.92
N ARG A 47 -13.16 -17.92 14.75
CA ARG A 47 -12.87 -19.36 14.66
C ARG A 47 -11.96 -19.88 15.78
N THR A 48 -11.53 -19.01 16.71
CA THR A 48 -10.74 -19.42 17.87
C THR A 48 -11.07 -18.56 19.11
N ALA A 49 -12.16 -18.87 19.78
CA ALA A 49 -12.33 -18.48 21.18
C ALA A 49 -12.88 -19.68 21.95
N ASN A 50 -12.01 -20.24 22.79
CA ASN A 50 -12.30 -21.30 23.75
C ASN A 50 -13.43 -20.81 24.70
N PRO A 51 -14.46 -21.62 25.00
CA PRO A 51 -15.61 -21.19 25.78
C PRO A 51 -15.29 -21.24 27.28
N SER A 52 -14.77 -20.17 27.87
CA SER A 52 -14.63 -20.06 29.33
C SER A 52 -14.38 -18.65 29.85
N GLU A 53 -15.08 -17.63 29.34
CA GLU A 53 -15.20 -16.36 30.10
C GLU A 53 -16.50 -15.62 29.76
N PRO A 54 -17.25 -15.11 30.77
CA PRO A 54 -18.57 -14.52 30.56
C PRO A 54 -18.47 -13.07 30.02
N PRO A 55 -19.48 -12.62 29.26
CA PRO A 55 -19.43 -11.33 28.58
C PRO A 55 -19.67 -10.19 29.57
N ARG A 56 -18.75 -9.23 29.61
CA ARG A 56 -18.95 -7.96 30.30
C ARG A 56 -19.96 -7.11 29.52
N TYR A 57 -21.11 -6.91 30.13
CA TYR A 57 -22.24 -6.12 29.65
C TYR A 57 -22.03 -4.61 29.94
N THR A 58 -22.56 -3.79 29.02
CA THR A 58 -22.83 -2.32 29.13
C THR A 58 -21.60 -1.40 28.99
N THR A 59 -21.61 -0.29 28.25
CA THR A 59 -22.66 0.73 28.13
C THR A 59 -22.62 1.44 26.78
N TYR A 60 -23.82 1.57 26.24
CA TYR A 60 -24.32 2.36 25.10
C TYR A 60 -23.94 3.85 25.22
N GLY A 61 -23.45 4.47 24.13
CA GLY A 61 -23.55 5.93 23.96
C GLY A 61 -22.26 6.73 23.78
N ARG A 62 -21.14 6.15 23.36
CA ARG A 62 -20.06 6.92 22.71
C ARG A 62 -19.80 6.37 21.32
N ALA A 63 -19.79 7.26 20.33
CA ALA A 63 -19.19 6.99 19.03
C ALA A 63 -17.85 6.28 19.25
N PRO A 64 -17.53 5.25 18.46
CA PRO A 64 -16.24 4.58 18.60
C PRO A 64 -15.16 5.67 18.51
N PRO A 65 -14.17 5.69 19.42
CA PRO A 65 -13.06 6.59 19.25
C PRO A 65 -12.50 6.31 17.87
N SER A 66 -12.35 7.38 17.06
CA SER A 66 -11.56 7.36 15.82
C SER A 66 -10.43 6.39 16.04
N SER A 67 -10.44 5.26 15.31
CA SER A 67 -9.49 4.18 15.48
C SER A 67 -8.13 4.84 15.62
N SER A 68 -7.58 4.82 16.83
CA SER A 68 -6.26 5.32 17.07
C SER A 68 -5.37 4.39 16.27
N THR A 69 -5.00 4.80 15.06
CA THR A 69 -3.96 4.12 14.32
C THR A 69 -2.65 4.49 14.97
N ALA A 70 -2.45 4.04 16.20
CA ALA A 70 -1.14 4.08 16.79
C ALA A 70 -0.24 3.24 15.90
N TRP A 71 0.84 3.84 15.40
CA TRP A 71 1.85 3.10 14.68
C TRP A 71 2.31 1.92 15.52
N ASN A 72 2.27 0.73 14.94
CA ASN A 72 2.77 -0.50 15.58
C ASN A 72 4.01 -0.99 14.81
N PRO A 73 5.22 -0.94 15.40
CA PRO A 73 6.46 -1.38 14.76
C PRO A 73 6.44 -2.85 14.31
N SER A 74 5.66 -3.68 15.01
CA SER A 74 5.54 -5.12 14.74
C SER A 74 4.55 -5.45 13.62
N ARG A 75 3.84 -4.47 13.07
CA ARG A 75 2.91 -4.68 11.95
C ARG A 75 3.68 -4.61 10.61
N PRO A 76 3.59 -5.63 9.74
CA PRO A 76 4.18 -5.56 8.41
C PRO A 76 3.54 -4.45 7.58
N THR A 77 4.35 -3.70 6.83
CA THR A 77 3.89 -2.59 6.00
C THR A 77 4.57 -2.58 4.64
N PRO A 78 3.82 -2.25 3.55
CA PRO A 78 2.37 -2.04 3.50
C PRO A 78 1.60 -3.37 3.53
N SER A 79 0.28 -3.34 3.76
CA SER A 79 -0.52 -4.57 3.84
C SER A 79 -0.90 -5.16 2.47
N ARG A 80 -0.67 -4.40 1.39
CA ARG A 80 -0.86 -4.79 -0.01
C ARG A 80 -0.07 -3.85 -0.94
N GLY A 81 -0.08 -4.13 -2.25
CA GLY A 81 0.56 -3.30 -3.29
C GLY A 81 2.05 -3.62 -3.53
N LEU A 82 2.71 -4.18 -2.52
CA LEU A 82 4.09 -4.69 -2.59
C LEU A 82 4.13 -6.21 -2.42
N GLU A 83 5.16 -6.83 -2.98
CA GLU A 83 5.40 -8.28 -2.92
C GLU A 83 5.91 -8.71 -1.54
N ALA A 84 6.80 -7.91 -0.93
CA ALA A 84 7.37 -8.19 0.38
C ALA A 84 7.13 -7.03 1.37
N PRO A 85 6.16 -7.18 2.31
CA PRO A 85 6.01 -6.23 3.40
C PRO A 85 7.18 -6.34 4.38
N ILE A 86 7.56 -5.23 5.01
CA ILE A 86 8.65 -5.19 6.00
C ILE A 86 8.13 -4.80 7.38
N MET A 87 8.85 -5.18 8.43
CA MET A 87 8.62 -4.73 9.81
C MET A 87 9.47 -3.50 10.15
N ASN A 88 9.13 -2.81 11.24
CA ASN A 88 9.91 -1.70 11.79
C ASN A 88 10.21 -0.59 10.75
N ALA A 89 9.24 -0.25 9.91
CA ALA A 89 9.45 0.66 8.78
C ALA A 89 10.10 2.00 9.15
N PHE A 90 9.61 2.69 10.19
CA PHE A 90 10.20 3.97 10.61
C PHE A 90 11.60 3.82 11.19
N THR A 91 11.90 2.72 11.89
CA THR A 91 13.27 2.40 12.30
C THR A 91 14.18 2.19 11.10
N ASN A 92 13.69 1.53 10.03
CA ASN A 92 14.47 1.34 8.81
C ASN A 92 14.63 2.66 8.02
N LEU A 93 13.68 3.59 8.11
CA LEU A 93 13.82 4.95 7.57
C LEU A 93 14.92 5.72 8.31
N GLU A 94 14.89 5.71 9.64
CA GLU A 94 15.92 6.32 10.48
C GLU A 94 17.32 5.76 10.19
N LYS A 95 17.41 4.42 10.05
CA LYS A 95 18.66 3.72 9.70
C LYS A 95 19.04 3.85 8.23
N ARG A 96 18.21 4.47 7.39
CA ARG A 96 18.36 4.58 5.93
C ARG A 96 18.45 3.23 5.21
N THR A 97 17.83 2.18 5.75
CA THR A 97 17.80 0.83 5.17
C THR A 97 16.41 0.41 4.71
N PHE A 98 15.44 1.33 4.66
CA PHE A 98 14.04 1.05 4.29
C PHE A 98 13.88 0.35 2.94
N LEU A 99 14.77 0.59 1.98
CA LEU A 99 14.75 -0.04 0.66
C LEU A 99 15.57 -1.34 0.57
N HIS A 100 16.48 -1.60 1.52
CA HIS A 100 17.54 -2.62 1.36
C HIS A 100 17.01 -4.05 1.38
N ASN A 101 15.98 -4.31 2.17
CA ASN A 101 15.43 -5.65 2.37
C ASN A 101 14.14 -5.85 1.58
N ARG A 102 14.10 -5.34 0.35
CA ARG A 102 12.93 -5.43 -0.54
C ARG A 102 13.31 -5.97 -1.92
N PRO A 103 12.38 -6.67 -2.60
CA PRO A 103 12.53 -7.03 -4.00
C PRO A 103 12.75 -5.79 -4.89
N GLU A 104 13.49 -5.97 -6.00
CA GLU A 104 13.83 -4.86 -6.91
C GLU A 104 12.59 -4.09 -7.39
N LYS A 105 11.54 -4.82 -7.80
CA LYS A 105 10.28 -4.23 -8.26
C LYS A 105 9.57 -3.42 -7.18
N ASP A 106 9.64 -3.86 -5.92
CA ASP A 106 9.04 -3.09 -4.82
C ASP A 106 9.82 -1.81 -4.55
N VAL A 107 11.15 -1.85 -4.65
CA VAL A 107 12.00 -0.64 -4.57
C VAL A 107 11.65 0.33 -5.69
N TYR A 108 11.47 -0.15 -6.92
CA TYR A 108 11.07 0.71 -8.04
C TYR A 108 9.72 1.39 -7.78
N LYS A 109 8.68 0.62 -7.41
CA LYS A 109 7.35 1.17 -7.09
C LYS A 109 7.43 2.22 -5.99
N ILE A 110 8.16 1.93 -4.91
CA ILE A 110 8.35 2.87 -3.80
C ILE A 110 9.01 4.14 -4.30
N LEU A 111 10.14 4.07 -5.00
CA LEU A 111 10.87 5.26 -5.47
C LEU A 111 10.01 6.14 -6.38
N ILE A 112 9.25 5.52 -7.30
CA ILE A 112 8.34 6.24 -8.20
C ILE A 112 7.24 6.95 -7.40
N ASP A 113 6.58 6.25 -6.48
CA ASP A 113 5.48 6.82 -5.70
C ASP A 113 5.96 7.84 -4.66
N CYS A 114 7.19 7.72 -4.13
CA CYS A 114 7.83 8.75 -3.32
C CYS A 114 8.01 10.04 -4.11
N TYR A 115 8.53 9.96 -5.33
CA TYR A 115 8.66 11.12 -6.20
C TYR A 115 7.30 11.74 -6.53
N ARG A 116 6.31 10.93 -6.93
CA ARG A 116 4.95 11.42 -7.22
C ARG A 116 4.32 12.14 -6.02
N LEU A 117 4.43 11.55 -4.83
CA LEU A 117 3.89 12.14 -3.61
C LEU A 117 4.64 13.42 -3.20
N ARG A 118 5.97 13.47 -3.33
CA ARG A 118 6.75 14.69 -3.09
C ARG A 118 6.30 15.83 -4.02
N MET A 119 6.10 15.55 -5.30
CA MET A 119 5.64 16.57 -6.25
C MET A 119 4.20 17.04 -5.94
N GLU A 120 3.33 16.14 -5.49
CA GLU A 120 1.99 16.48 -5.02
C GLU A 120 2.03 17.41 -3.79
N ASP A 121 2.88 17.09 -2.81
CA ASP A 121 3.05 17.86 -1.57
C ASP A 121 3.71 19.22 -1.85
N ASP A 122 4.75 19.30 -2.69
CA ASP A 122 5.39 20.56 -3.08
C ASP A 122 4.41 21.49 -3.79
N ALA A 123 3.58 20.95 -4.70
CA ALA A 123 2.56 21.71 -5.40
C ALA A 123 1.45 22.24 -4.47
N LYS A 124 1.07 21.46 -3.45
CA LYS A 124 -0.02 21.81 -2.51
C LYS A 124 0.40 22.67 -1.34
N ILE A 125 1.58 22.39 -0.77
CA ILE A 125 2.04 22.97 0.50
C ILE A 125 2.95 24.17 0.22
N VAL A 126 3.88 24.02 -0.72
CA VAL A 126 4.89 25.04 -1.02
C VAL A 126 4.44 25.96 -2.17
N GLY A 127 3.52 25.48 -3.01
CA GLY A 127 3.08 26.18 -4.22
C GLY A 127 4.13 26.17 -5.33
N ILE A 128 5.15 25.32 -5.22
CA ILE A 128 6.20 25.15 -6.23
C ILE A 128 5.80 24.00 -7.14
N MET A 129 5.75 24.26 -8.45
CA MET A 129 5.59 23.22 -9.45
C MET A 129 6.94 22.99 -10.13
N GLU A 130 7.55 21.84 -9.89
CA GLU A 130 8.78 21.44 -10.58
C GLU A 130 8.54 21.42 -12.10
N PRO A 131 9.25 22.25 -12.90
CA PRO A 131 8.92 22.49 -14.31
C PRO A 131 8.89 21.23 -15.18
N ASP A 132 9.68 20.22 -14.82
CA ASP A 132 9.76 18.95 -15.54
C ASP A 132 8.95 17.82 -14.89
N SER A 133 8.10 18.13 -13.91
CA SER A 133 7.18 17.17 -13.31
C SER A 133 5.81 17.18 -14.02
N ILE A 134 5.03 16.11 -13.83
CA ILE A 134 3.61 16.06 -14.27
C ILE A 134 2.68 16.99 -13.49
N TYR A 135 3.23 17.73 -12.52
CA TYR A 135 2.52 18.70 -11.72
C TYR A 135 2.66 20.12 -12.25
N ALA A 136 3.64 20.37 -13.13
CA ALA A 136 3.75 21.64 -13.85
C ALA A 136 2.67 21.76 -14.94
N SER A 137 2.31 23.00 -15.26
CA SER A 137 1.34 23.31 -16.33
C SER A 137 1.87 22.95 -17.73
N ARG A 138 3.17 22.71 -17.88
CA ARG A 138 3.81 22.40 -19.17
C ARG A 138 3.85 20.88 -19.32
N SER A 139 3.50 20.38 -20.51
CA SER A 139 3.41 18.95 -20.84
C SER A 139 4.76 18.23 -20.73
N SER A 140 5.19 17.93 -19.50
CA SER A 140 6.32 17.06 -19.20
C SER A 140 5.81 15.63 -18.99
N ASP A 141 6.60 14.64 -19.40
CA ASP A 141 6.38 13.24 -19.08
C ASP A 141 6.85 12.87 -17.66
N GLY A 142 7.37 13.84 -16.89
CA GLY A 142 7.86 13.65 -15.53
C GLY A 142 9.24 13.00 -15.43
N LYS A 143 9.79 12.50 -16.54
CA LYS A 143 10.97 11.62 -16.55
C LYS A 143 12.25 12.34 -16.18
N ALA A 144 12.45 13.55 -16.69
CA ALA A 144 13.63 14.34 -16.38
C ALA A 144 13.72 14.70 -14.88
N GLY A 145 12.59 15.11 -14.28
CA GLY A 145 12.52 15.35 -12.84
C GLY A 145 12.74 14.08 -12.01
N PHE A 146 12.17 12.95 -12.42
CA PHE A 146 12.38 11.68 -11.75
C PHE A 146 13.85 11.23 -11.81
N ARG A 147 14.53 11.42 -12.93
CA ARG A 147 15.97 11.11 -13.04
C ARG A 147 16.82 11.95 -12.07
N ARG A 148 16.53 13.25 -11.94
CA ARG A 148 17.20 14.12 -10.95
C ARG A 148 16.95 13.66 -9.52
N TYR A 149 15.73 13.21 -9.23
CA TYR A 149 15.38 12.63 -7.94
C TYR A 149 16.19 11.37 -7.64
N LEU A 150 16.31 10.43 -8.60
CA LEU A 150 17.12 9.22 -8.43
C LEU A 150 18.62 9.54 -8.26
N GLU A 151 19.16 10.49 -9.00
CA GLU A 151 20.53 10.98 -8.82
C GLU A 151 20.76 11.55 -7.41
N THR A 152 19.77 12.28 -6.87
CA THR A 152 19.82 12.78 -5.50
C THR A 152 19.79 11.64 -4.48
N ALA A 153 18.95 10.63 -4.70
CA ALA A 153 18.90 9.44 -3.86
C ALA A 153 20.24 8.67 -3.87
N ARG A 154 20.87 8.55 -5.04
CA ARG A 154 22.20 7.93 -5.21
C ARG A 154 23.30 8.68 -4.47
N ARG A 155 23.22 10.02 -4.46
CA ARG A 155 24.18 10.91 -3.77
C ARG A 155 23.85 11.15 -2.30
N SER A 156 22.79 10.53 -1.77
CA SER A 156 22.36 10.70 -0.39
C SER A 156 23.52 10.44 0.58
N VAL A 157 23.61 11.27 1.64
CA VAL A 157 24.71 11.24 2.60
C VAL A 157 24.91 9.80 3.11
N ASN A 158 26.15 9.32 3.03
CA ASN A 158 26.60 7.95 3.31
C ASN A 158 26.33 6.89 2.23
N GLY A 159 25.71 7.21 1.09
CA GLY A 159 25.46 6.27 -0.01
C GLY A 159 24.54 5.10 0.35
N LYS A 160 23.86 5.19 1.50
CA LYS A 160 23.12 4.06 2.09
C LYS A 160 21.63 4.04 1.78
N LEU A 161 21.04 5.05 1.14
CA LEU A 161 19.59 5.04 0.91
C LEU A 161 19.18 3.93 -0.07
N LEU A 162 19.90 3.81 -1.18
CA LEU A 162 19.64 2.81 -2.20
C LEU A 162 20.26 1.46 -1.81
N PRO A 163 19.63 0.33 -2.19
CA PRO A 163 20.17 -1.00 -1.93
C PRO A 163 21.54 -1.22 -2.60
N PRO A 164 22.40 -2.12 -2.08
CA PRO A 164 23.72 -2.38 -2.64
C PRO A 164 23.73 -2.87 -4.09
N TRP A 165 22.64 -3.48 -4.54
CA TRP A 165 22.47 -3.96 -5.92
C TRP A 165 22.07 -2.83 -6.89
N TRP A 166 21.80 -1.62 -6.40
CA TRP A 166 21.40 -0.50 -7.25
C TRP A 166 22.56 -0.03 -8.13
N ASN A 167 22.33 -0.03 -9.44
CA ASN A 167 23.30 0.41 -10.45
C ASN A 167 22.56 1.13 -11.61
N ASP A 168 23.31 1.53 -12.64
CA ASP A 168 22.76 2.29 -13.76
C ASP A 168 21.70 1.48 -14.56
N GLU A 169 21.87 0.15 -14.67
CA GLU A 169 20.88 -0.73 -15.32
C GLU A 169 19.57 -0.75 -14.52
N LYS A 170 19.64 -0.85 -13.20
CA LYS A 170 18.47 -0.85 -12.31
C LYS A 170 17.75 0.48 -12.29
N GLN A 171 18.50 1.58 -12.42
CA GLN A 171 17.92 2.90 -12.64
C GLN A 171 17.15 2.95 -13.98
N GLN A 172 17.71 2.42 -15.06
CA GLN A 172 17.03 2.38 -16.36
C GLN A 172 15.76 1.52 -16.31
N GLU A 173 15.80 0.34 -15.68
CA GLU A 173 14.62 -0.50 -15.45
C GLU A 173 13.54 0.24 -14.67
N CYS A 174 13.93 0.96 -13.61
CA CYS A 174 13.02 1.79 -12.82
C CYS A 174 12.39 2.91 -13.65
N GLU A 175 13.18 3.63 -14.47
CA GLU A 175 12.67 4.66 -15.39
C GLU A 175 11.70 4.10 -16.43
N VAL A 176 11.94 2.88 -16.94
CA VAL A 176 11.03 2.21 -17.88
C VAL A 176 9.71 1.87 -17.20
N MET A 177 9.74 1.32 -15.99
CA MET A 177 8.54 1.04 -15.20
C MET A 177 7.76 2.33 -14.90
N ALA A 178 8.47 3.40 -14.57
CA ALA A 178 7.89 4.71 -14.28
C ALA A 178 7.15 5.31 -15.50
N ALA A 179 7.58 4.99 -16.72
CA ALA A 179 6.96 5.46 -17.96
C ALA A 179 5.76 4.61 -18.43
N ASP A 180 5.59 3.40 -17.88
CA ASP A 180 4.50 2.50 -18.23
C ASP A 180 3.18 3.00 -17.64
N VAL A 181 2.18 3.23 -18.51
CA VAL A 181 0.84 3.70 -18.13
C VAL A 181 -0.06 2.60 -17.60
N SER A 182 0.27 1.34 -17.88
CA SER A 182 -0.52 0.19 -17.45
C SER A 182 -0.31 -0.13 -15.96
N GLY A 183 0.85 0.26 -15.42
CA GLY A 183 1.22 0.09 -14.02
C GLY A 183 0.63 1.17 -13.11
N TRP A 184 0.40 0.80 -11.84
CA TRP A 184 -0.02 1.75 -10.81
C TRP A 184 1.02 2.85 -10.53
N SER A 185 2.29 2.45 -10.43
CA SER A 185 3.42 3.34 -10.16
C SER A 185 3.91 3.96 -11.48
N SER A 186 3.07 4.81 -12.06
CA SER A 186 3.34 5.51 -13.34
C SER A 186 3.48 7.00 -13.12
N LEU A 187 4.48 7.62 -13.76
CA LEU A 187 4.67 9.06 -13.77
C LEU A 187 3.61 9.79 -14.58
N LYS A 188 2.79 9.12 -15.38
CA LYS A 188 1.74 9.79 -16.18
C LYS A 188 0.47 10.09 -15.39
N THR A 189 0.41 9.65 -14.14
CA THR A 189 -0.77 9.76 -13.28
C THR A 189 -0.39 10.46 -11.97
N LYS A 190 -1.17 11.48 -11.57
CA LYS A 190 -1.01 12.14 -10.26
C LYS A 190 -1.31 11.17 -9.12
N LEU A 191 -0.75 11.43 -7.94
CA LEU A 191 -0.86 10.58 -6.77
C LEU A 191 -1.18 11.41 -5.52
N SER A 192 -2.37 11.22 -4.96
CA SER A 192 -2.71 11.83 -3.68
C SER A 192 -2.35 10.92 -2.49
N LYS A 193 -2.28 11.52 -1.29
CA LYS A 193 -2.16 10.78 -0.03
C LYS A 193 -3.25 9.72 0.13
N ALA A 194 -4.49 10.01 -0.28
CA ALA A 194 -5.60 9.06 -0.19
C ALA A 194 -5.41 7.86 -1.13
N ASP A 195 -4.88 8.10 -2.34
CA ASP A 195 -4.57 7.05 -3.30
C ASP A 195 -3.49 6.09 -2.77
N VAL A 196 -2.46 6.63 -2.11
CA VAL A 196 -1.42 5.83 -1.45
C VAL A 196 -2.02 4.93 -0.37
N ILE A 197 -2.80 5.50 0.56
CA ILE A 197 -3.43 4.73 1.64
C ILE A 197 -4.35 3.65 1.06
N GLN A 198 -5.13 4.01 0.03
CA GLN A 198 -5.99 3.05 -0.65
C GLN A 198 -5.16 1.95 -1.31
N HIS A 199 -4.15 2.27 -2.11
CA HIS A 199 -3.38 1.27 -2.84
C HIS A 199 -2.63 0.32 -1.90
N TYR A 200 -1.92 0.88 -0.91
CA TYR A 200 -1.03 0.14 -0.02
C TYR A 200 -1.74 -0.42 1.23
N GLY A 201 -2.97 0.02 1.53
CA GLY A 201 -3.76 -0.48 2.66
C GLY A 201 -3.14 -0.15 4.01
N ASP A 202 -2.42 0.95 4.10
CA ASP A 202 -1.72 1.40 5.30
C ASP A 202 -1.74 2.93 5.32
N ASP A 203 -2.29 3.48 6.39
CA ASP A 203 -2.51 4.91 6.60
C ASP A 203 -1.24 5.67 7.00
N HIS A 204 -0.23 4.96 7.48
CA HIS A 204 1.10 5.49 7.75
C HIS A 204 2.02 5.39 6.54
N PHE A 205 1.66 4.60 5.53
CA PHE A 205 2.51 4.43 4.35
C PHE A 205 2.86 5.72 3.62
N PRO A 206 1.97 6.74 3.49
CA PRO A 206 2.38 8.03 2.95
C PRO A 206 3.55 8.66 3.73
N MET A 207 3.58 8.53 5.06
CA MET A 207 4.70 9.02 5.87
C MET A 207 5.99 8.23 5.57
N GLN A 208 5.87 6.95 5.23
CA GLN A 208 7.01 6.11 4.86
C GLN A 208 7.57 6.42 3.46
N LEU A 209 6.78 7.07 2.59
CA LEU A 209 7.22 7.51 1.25
C LEU A 209 8.02 8.82 1.26
N HIS A 210 8.32 9.39 2.43
CA HIS A 210 9.21 10.56 2.55
C HIS A 210 10.69 10.15 2.71
N VAL A 211 11.13 9.18 1.91
CA VAL A 211 12.54 8.70 1.88
C VAL A 211 13.50 9.72 1.26
#